data_AF-A0A538EY96-F1
#
_entry.id   AF-A0A538EY96-F1
#
_cell.length_a   1.000
_cell.length_b   1.000
_cell.length_c   1.000
_cell.angle_alpha   90.00
_cell.angle_beta   90.00
_cell.angle_gamma   90.00
#
_symmetry.space_group_name_H-M   'P 1'
#
loop_
_entity.id
_entity.type
_entity.pdbx_description
1 polymer ?
#
loop_
_entity_poly.entity_id
_entity_poly.type
_entity_poly.pdbx_seq_one_letter_code
_entity_poly.pdbx_strand_id
1 'polypeptide(L)' 'MDEARAVLHRLERIEALERESAPARLLLAEVHALLREAEAWVATERGGTDLAEQALQRCRDAADSHAREHVTAEAVPE' A
#
# COMPACT_ATOMS: atom_id res chain seq x y z
N MET A 1 4.21 -16.87 10.91
CA MET A 1 4.89 -16.21 12.05
C MET A 1 5.99 -15.23 11.60
N ASP A 2 6.06 -14.89 10.31
CA ASP A 2 7.05 -13.95 9.73
C ASP A 2 6.39 -12.67 9.22
N GLU A 3 5.09 -12.73 8.96
CA GLU A 3 4.26 -11.69 8.35
C GLU A 3 4.18 -10.46 9.25
N ALA A 4 3.97 -10.66 10.56
CA ALA A 4 3.99 -9.56 11.52
C ALA A 4 5.36 -8.85 11.59
N ARG A 5 6.47 -9.59 11.42
CA ARG A 5 7.81 -9.00 11.38
C ARG A 5 8.05 -8.24 10.07
N ALA A 6 7.59 -8.79 8.95
CA ALA A 6 7.64 -8.12 7.65
C ALA A 6 6.88 -6.77 7.69
N VAL A 7 5.69 -6.76 8.29
CA VAL A 7 4.90 -5.53 8.51
C VAL A 7 5.69 -4.52 9.33
N LEU A 8 6.22 -4.91 10.49
CA LEU A 8 6.99 -3.99 11.35
C LEU A 8 8.21 -3.41 10.62
N HIS A 9 8.98 -4.24 9.93
CA HIS A 9 10.12 -3.78 9.15
C HIS A 9 9.72 -2.81 8.02
N ARG A 10 8.56 -3.02 7.40
CA ARG A 10 8.04 -2.12 6.37
C ARG A 10 7.63 -0.77 6.98
N LEU A 11 6.99 -0.78 8.14
CA LEU A 11 6.61 0.44 8.86
C LEU A 11 7.85 1.25 9.28
N GLU A 12 8.89 0.59 9.80
CA GLU A 12 10.17 1.24 10.12
C GLU A 12 10.81 1.92 8.90
N ARG A 13 10.72 1.29 7.72
CA ARG A 13 11.21 1.89 6.45
C ARG A 13 10.39 3.12 6.05
N ILE A 14 9.07 3.07 6.19
CA ILE A 14 8.20 4.23 5.92
C ILE A 14 8.55 5.39 6.85
N GLU A 15 8.67 5.12 8.15
CA GLU A 15 9.07 6.14 9.14
C GLU A 15 10.45 6.74 8.85
N ALA A 16 11.40 5.93 8.34
CA ALA A 16 12.70 6.42 7.90
C ALA A 16 12.58 7.37 6.70
N LEU A 17 11.84 6.98 5.67
CA LEU A 17 11.59 7.81 4.48
C LEU A 17 10.87 9.12 4.84
N GLU A 18 9.91 9.08 5.76
CA GLU A 18 9.23 10.28 6.26
C GLU A 18 10.20 11.24 6.96
N ARG A 19 11.05 10.73 7.84
CA ARG A 19 12.06 11.51 8.56
C ARG A 19 13.07 12.15 7.62
N GLU A 20 13.40 11.47 6.52
CA GLU A 20 14.30 11.95 5.48
C GLU A 20 13.62 12.92 4.50
N SER A 21 12.32 13.21 4.66
CA SER A 21 11.53 13.99 3.69
C SER A 21 11.65 13.45 2.26
N ALA A 22 11.67 12.12 2.15
CA ALA A 22 11.82 11.44 0.87
C ALA A 22 10.65 11.77 -0.09
N PRO A 23 10.86 11.68 -1.41
CA PRO A 23 9.80 11.87 -2.38
C PRO A 23 8.59 10.96 -2.10
N ALA A 24 7.37 11.51 -2.21
CA ALA A 24 6.12 10.79 -1.93
C ALA A 24 6.02 9.44 -2.67
N ARG A 25 6.58 9.34 -3.90
CA ARG A 25 6.63 8.09 -4.68
C ARG A 25 7.32 6.94 -3.95
N LEU A 26 8.33 7.23 -3.11
CA LEU A 26 9.06 6.21 -2.36
C LEU A 26 8.22 5.71 -1.18
N LEU A 27 7.53 6.59 -0.47
CA LEU A 27 6.61 6.20 0.59
C LEU A 27 5.45 5.37 0.03
N LEU A 28 4.85 5.82 -1.06
CA LEU A 28 3.76 5.11 -1.73
C LEU A 28 4.20 3.72 -2.24
N ALA A 29 5.45 3.57 -2.68
CA ALA A 29 5.97 2.26 -3.07
C ALA A 29 6.02 1.28 -1.89
N GLU A 30 6.43 1.73 -0.70
CA GLU A 30 6.44 0.91 0.51
C GLU A 30 5.00 0.58 0.98
N VAL A 31 4.07 1.53 0.91
CA VAL A 31 2.65 1.30 1.22
C VAL A 31 2.03 0.29 0.25
N HIS A 32 2.28 0.41 -1.05
CA HIS A 32 1.80 -0.57 -2.03
C HIS A 32 2.41 -1.96 -1.82
N ALA A 33 3.66 -2.05 -1.38
CA ALA A 33 4.26 -3.33 -1.00
C ALA A 33 3.55 -3.95 0.21
N LEU A 34 3.27 -3.15 1.23
CA LEU A 34 2.54 -3.60 2.42
C LEU A 34 1.14 -4.15 2.08
N LEU A 35 0.42 -3.49 1.16
CA LEU A 35 -0.89 -3.95 0.70
C LEU A 35 -0.80 -5.32 -0.01
N ARG A 36 0.17 -5.52 -0.91
CA ARG A 36 0.37 -6.81 -1.58
C ARG A 36 0.74 -7.93 -0.60
N GLU A 37 1.56 -7.63 0.40
CA GLU A 37 1.94 -8.59 1.44
C GLU A 37 0.71 -8.97 2.29
N ALA A 38 -0.13 -8.01 2.65
CA ALA A 38 -1.36 -8.25 3.38
C ALA A 38 -2.38 -9.06 2.57
N GLU A 39 -2.53 -8.80 1.27
CA GLU A 39 -3.35 -9.61 0.35
C GLU A 39 -2.88 -11.06 0.30
N ALA A 40 -1.57 -11.27 0.16
CA ALA A 40 -0.99 -12.61 0.14
C ALA A 40 -1.22 -13.35 1.47
N TRP A 41 -1.11 -12.65 2.59
CA TRP A 41 -1.38 -13.24 3.90
C TRP A 41 -2.85 -13.65 4.03
N VAL A 42 -3.78 -12.72 3.75
CA VAL A 42 -5.23 -12.99 3.80
C VAL A 42 -5.61 -14.19 2.92
N ALA A 43 -5.02 -14.31 1.72
CA ALA A 43 -5.29 -15.42 0.82
C ALA A 43 -4.90 -16.81 1.37
N THR A 44 -4.03 -16.88 2.38
CA THR A 44 -3.58 -18.13 3.01
C THR A 44 -4.33 -18.48 4.31
N GLU A 45 -5.09 -17.53 4.85
CA GLU A 45 -5.87 -17.73 6.07
C GLU A 45 -7.12 -18.55 5.79
N ARG A 46 -7.51 -19.41 6.74
CA ARG A 46 -8.65 -20.34 6.57
C ARG A 46 -10.01 -19.73 6.92
N GLY A 47 -10.07 -18.44 7.25
CA GLY A 47 -11.29 -17.70 7.55
C GLY A 47 -11.08 -16.61 8.61
N GLY A 48 -12.14 -15.84 8.89
CA GLY A 48 -12.08 -14.71 9.82
C GLY A 48 -11.41 -13.46 9.24
N THR A 49 -11.24 -13.41 7.92
CA THR A 49 -10.56 -12.35 7.18
C THR A 49 -11.50 -11.29 6.62
N ASP A 50 -12.82 -11.40 6.82
CA ASP A 50 -13.81 -10.52 6.18
C ASP A 50 -13.52 -9.02 6.37
N LEU A 51 -13.07 -8.63 7.56
CA LEU A 51 -12.71 -7.23 7.85
C LEU A 51 -11.40 -6.82 7.16
N ALA A 52 -10.44 -7.73 7.08
CA ALA A 52 -9.16 -7.51 6.39
C ALA A 52 -9.39 -7.38 4.88
N GLU A 53 -10.21 -8.24 4.29
CA GLU A 53 -10.59 -8.20 2.88
C GLU A 53 -11.30 -6.89 2.52
N GLN A 54 -12.24 -6.45 3.35
CA GLN A 54 -12.91 -5.15 3.17
C GLN A 54 -11.94 -3.97 3.28
N ALA A 55 -10.97 -4.03 4.20
CA ALA A 55 -9.95 -3.00 4.33
C ALA A 55 -9.05 -2.95 3.10
N LEU A 56 -8.57 -4.11 2.63
CA LEU A 56 -7.77 -4.22 1.42
C LEU A 56 -8.51 -3.71 0.18
N GLN A 57 -9.81 -4.00 0.07
CA GLN A 57 -10.61 -3.48 -1.04
C GLN A 57 -10.67 -1.95 -1.04
N ARG A 58 -10.93 -1.32 0.11
CA ARG A 58 -10.94 0.15 0.21
C ARG A 58 -9.59 0.76 -0.14
N CYS A 59 -8.49 0.10 0.24
CA CYS A 59 -7.14 0.56 -0.10
C CYS A 59 -6.88 0.49 -1.60
N ARG A 60 -7.31 -0.58 -2.28
CA ARG A 60 -7.22 -0.70 -3.75
C ARG A 60 -8.04 0.39 -4.45
N ASP A 61 -9.27 0.62 -4.01
CA ASP A 61 -10.13 1.65 -4.59
C ASP A 61 -9.51 3.05 -4.48
N ALA A 62 -8.86 3.34 -3.34
CA ALA A 62 -8.14 4.60 -3.13
C ALA A 62 -6.90 4.73 -4.02
N ALA A 63 -6.08 3.68 -4.14
CA ALA A 63 -4.89 3.67 -4.98
C ALA A 63 -5.24 3.84 -6.47
N ASP A 64 -6.29 3.15 -6.92
CA ASP A 64 -6.79 3.25 -8.30
C ASP A 64 -7.38 4.63 -8.61
N SER A 65 -8.02 5.28 -7.63
CA SER A 65 -8.54 6.64 -7.80
C SER A 65 -7.39 7.64 -8.00
N HIS A 66 -6.31 7.51 -7.24
CA HIS A 66 -5.14 8.37 -7.37
C HIS A 66 -4.38 8.16 -8.68
N ALA A 67 -4.30 6.92 -9.17
CA ALA A 67 -3.71 6.62 -10.48
C ALA A 67 -4.46 7.35 -11.62
N ARG A 68 -5.80 7.42 -11.53
CA ARG A 68 -6.63 8.13 -12.50
C ARG A 68 -6.43 9.65 -12.47
N GLU A 69 -6.28 10.23 -11.28
CA GLU A 69 -5.99 11.66 -11.11
C GLU A 69 -4.62 12.04 -11.70
N HIS A 70 -3.59 11.24 -11.47
CA HIS A 70 -2.25 11.47 -12.03
C HIS A 70 -2.24 11.37 -13.57
N VAL A 71 -2.93 10.38 -14.15
CA VAL A 71 -3.06 10.24 -15.61
C VAL A 71 -3.80 11.45 -16.23
N THR A 72 -4.78 12.03 -15.54
CA THR A 72 -5.48 13.23 -16.03
C THR A 72 -4.63 14.50 -15.96
N ALA A 73 -3.66 14.57 -15.04
CA ALA A 73 -2.73 15.70 -14.95
C ALA A 73 -1.63 15.68 -16.02
N GLU A 74 -1.28 14.50 -16.55
CA GLU A 74 -0.23 14.32 -17.56
C GLU A 74 -0.74 14.51 -19.01
N ALA A 75 -2.06 14.59 -19.21
CA ALA A 75 -2.71 14.62 -20.52
C ALA A 75 -3.03 16.03 -21.06
N VAL A 76 -2.13 17.00 -20.92
CA VAL A 76 -2.21 18.30 -21.64
C VAL A 76 -1.08 18.38 -22.67
N PRO A 77 -1.34 18.12 -23.96
CA PRO A 77 -0.47 18.53 -25.04
C PRO A 77 -0.75 20.00 -25.44
N GLU A 78 0.31 20.73 -25.80
CA GLU A 78 0.31 22.09 -26.40
C GLU A 78 -0.59 22.22 -27.64
#